data_AF-A0A2D7IMK9-F1
#
_entry.id   AF-A0A2D7IMK9-F1
#
_cell.length_a   1.000
_cell.length_b   1.000
_cell.length_c   1.000
_cell.angle_alpha   90.00
_cell.angle_beta   90.00
_cell.angle_gamma   90.00
#
_symmetry.space_group_name_H-M   'P 1'
#
loop_
_entity.id
_entity.type
_entity.pdbx_description
1 polymer ?
#
loop_
_entity_poly.entity_id
_entity_poly.type
_entity_poly.pdbx_seq_one_letter_code
_entity_poly.pdbx_strand_id
1 'polypeptide(L)' 'MHKKVFNQNRIGLYESATPGYETYNVTGTYTMRNSWAIHKFILQIDNIFDRKYYNHLSRLKSIMPEKGRNVGLQYRLNF' A
#
# COMPACT_ATOMS: atom_id res chain seq x y z
N MET A 1 -5.17 -3.26 -6.96
CA MET A 1 -4.79 -1.92 -7.43
C MET A 1 -3.31 -1.88 -7.76
N HIS A 2 -2.98 -1.55 -9.00
CA HIS A 2 -1.61 -1.29 -9.44
C HIS A 2 -1.29 0.20 -9.26
N LYS A 3 -0.12 0.52 -8.71
CA LYS A 3 0.38 1.89 -8.55
C LYS A 3 1.72 2.01 -9.24
N LYS A 4 1.81 2.92 -10.21
CA LYS A 4 3.03 3.26 -10.94
C LYS A 4 3.34 4.74 -10.75
N VAL A 5 4.57 5.04 -10.38
CA VAL A 5 5.09 6.39 -10.23
C VAL A 5 6.38 6.49 -11.03
N PHE A 6 6.50 7.54 -11.85
CA PHE A 6 7.70 7.76 -12.68
C PHE A 6 8.84 8.38 -11.88
N ASN A 7 10.04 8.37 -12.46
CA ASN A 7 11.21 9.01 -11.88
C ASN A 7 10.95 10.50 -11.65
N GLN A 8 11.33 11.01 -10.48
CA GLN A 8 11.33 12.44 -10.20
C GLN A 8 12.76 12.98 -10.29
N ASN A 9 13.00 13.71 -11.36
CA ASN A 9 14.28 14.33 -11.68
C ASN A 9 14.24 15.87 -11.57
N ARG A 10 13.06 16.46 -11.36
CA ARG A 10 12.91 17.89 -11.07
C ARG A 10 13.08 18.09 -9.57
N ILE A 11 14.26 18.53 -9.17
CA ILE A 11 14.67 18.62 -7.77
C ILE A 11 14.87 20.07 -7.35
N GLY A 12 14.49 20.38 -6.11
CA GLY A 12 14.87 21.63 -5.46
C GLY A 12 16.35 21.66 -5.07
N LEU A 13 16.78 22.81 -4.52
CA LEU A 13 18.19 23.11 -4.21
C LEU A 13 18.86 22.12 -3.23
N TYR A 14 18.08 21.44 -2.40
CA TYR A 14 18.55 20.48 -1.39
C TYR A 14 17.88 19.10 -1.50
N GLU A 15 17.33 18.78 -2.67
CA GLU A 15 16.65 17.52 -2.92
C GLU A 15 17.48 16.61 -3.82
N SER A 16 17.34 15.31 -3.62
CA SER A 16 17.91 14.29 -4.50
C SER A 16 16.85 13.73 -5.44
N ALA A 17 17.29 13.34 -6.64
CA ALA A 17 16.43 12.65 -7.59
C ALA A 17 15.89 11.36 -6.97
N THR A 18 14.64 11.02 -7.25
CA THR A 18 14.00 9.82 -6.68
C THR A 18 13.57 8.90 -7.81
N PRO A 19 14.01 7.63 -7.82
CA PRO A 19 13.59 6.69 -8.83
C PRO A 19 12.09 6.43 -8.72
N GLY A 20 11.46 6.21 -9.86
CA GLY A 20 10.10 5.74 -9.96
C GLY A 20 9.97 4.32 -9.40
N TYR A 21 8.74 3.94 -9.13
CA TYR A 21 8.43 2.63 -8.59
C TYR A 21 7.08 2.13 -9.06
N GLU A 22 6.93 0.82 -8.99
CA GLU A 22 5.68 0.12 -9.27
C GLU A 22 5.38 -0.81 -8.10
N THR A 23 4.16 -0.73 -7.55
CA THR A 23 3.67 -1.62 -6.52
C THR A 23 2.30 -2.17 -6.89
N TYR A 24 2.04 -3.38 -6.39
CA TYR A 24 0.82 -4.11 -6.65
C TYR A 24 0.17 -4.44 -5.32
N ASN A 25 -1.08 -4.03 -5.16
CA ASN A 25 -1.87 -4.25 -3.97
C ASN A 25 -3.13 -5.03 -4.34
N VAL A 26 -3.59 -5.91 -3.47
CA VAL A 26 -4.81 -6.69 -3.64
C VAL A 26 -5.64 -6.57 -2.38
N THR A 27 -6.94 -6.31 -2.55
CA THR A 27 -7.92 -6.34 -1.46
C THR A 27 -9.05 -7.25 -1.87
N GLY A 28 -9.31 -8.28 -1.06
CA GLY A 28 -10.44 -9.19 -1.20
C GLY A 28 -11.40 -8.98 -0.05
N THR A 29 -12.71 -9.04 -0.31
CA THR A 29 -13.73 -9.01 0.73
C THR A 29 -14.72 -10.14 0.49
N TYR A 30 -14.92 -10.96 1.51
CA TYR A 30 -15.92 -12.01 1.53
C TYR A 30 -16.98 -11.67 2.56
N THR A 31 -18.25 -11.63 2.14
CA THR A 31 -19.37 -11.28 3.01
C THR A 31 -20.31 -12.45 3.10
N MET A 32 -20.58 -12.92 4.33
CA MET A 32 -21.61 -13.90 4.62
C MET A 32 -22.73 -13.22 5.41
N ARG A 33 -23.98 -13.51 5.05
CA ARG A 33 -25.15 -12.97 5.71
C ARG A 33 -25.94 -14.11 6.34
N ASN A 34 -26.22 -13.96 7.63
CA ASN A 34 -27.13 -14.81 8.37
C ASN A 34 -28.36 -13.97 8.74
N SER A 35 -29.40 -14.62 9.27
CA SER A 35 -30.66 -13.97 9.66
C SER A 35 -30.48 -12.87 10.73
N TRP A 36 -29.41 -12.98 11.52
CA TRP A 36 -29.16 -12.12 12.69
C TRP A 36 -27.91 -11.24 12.57
N ALA A 37 -27.00 -11.54 11.63
CA ALA A 37 -25.74 -10.80 11.52
C ALA A 37 -25.13 -10.88 10.12
N ILE A 38 -24.25 -9.92 9.81
CA ILE A 38 -23.42 -9.87 8.61
C ILE A 38 -21.95 -10.04 9.02
N HIS A 39 -21.35 -11.10 8.52
CA HIS A 39 -19.94 -11.44 8.68
C HIS A 39 -19.16 -10.94 7.47
N LYS A 40 -18.11 -10.15 7.69
CA LYS A 40 -17.23 -9.63 6.63
C LYS A 40 -15.78 -10.02 6.92
N PHE A 41 -15.17 -10.75 6.01
CA PHE A 41 -13.74 -11.06 6.01
C PHE A 41 -13.07 -10.20 4.95
N ILE A 42 -12.05 -9.44 5.32
CA ILE A 42 -11.32 -8.53 4.44
C ILE A 42 -9.86 -8.94 4.50
N LEU A 43 -9.32 -9.36 3.36
CA LEU A 43 -7.91 -9.63 3.18
C LEU A 43 -7.30 -8.50 2.37
N GLN A 44 -6.24 -7.90 2.88
CA GLN A 44 -5.48 -6.86 2.19
C GLN A 44 -4.02 -7.28 2.11
N ILE A 45 -3.45 -7.20 0.91
CA ILE A 45 -2.04 -7.45 0.65
C ILE A 45 -1.52 -6.24 -0.12
N ASP A 46 -0.68 -5.43 0.51
CA ASP A 46 -0.01 -4.30 -0.12
C ASP A 46 1.44 -4.68 -0.46
N ASN A 47 1.93 -4.15 -1.58
CA ASN A 47 3.28 -4.36 -2.08
C ASN A 47 3.62 -5.87 -2.17
N ILE A 48 2.86 -6.59 -2.98
CA ILE A 48 2.93 -8.07 -3.12
C ILE A 48 4.37 -8.56 -3.35
N PHE A 49 5.15 -7.83 -4.14
CA PHE A 49 6.53 -8.18 -4.50
C PHE A 49 7.60 -7.64 -3.53
N ASP A 50 7.19 -7.06 -2.40
CA ASP A 50 8.09 -6.49 -1.38
C ASP A 50 9.13 -5.52 -1.97
N ARG A 51 8.69 -4.68 -2.93
CA ARG A 51 9.56 -3.68 -3.54
C ARG A 51 9.97 -2.67 -2.49
N LYS A 52 11.27 -2.40 -2.38
CA LYS A 52 11.78 -1.23 -1.67
C LYS A 52 11.61 0.01 -2.56
N TYR A 53 10.86 1.00 -2.08
CA TYR A 53 10.61 2.23 -2.83
C TYR A 53 10.59 3.45 -1.92
N TYR A 54 10.68 4.62 -2.54
CA TYR A 54 10.74 5.91 -1.86
C TYR A 54 9.73 6.85 -2.49
N ASN A 55 8.93 7.52 -1.66
CA ASN A 55 8.07 8.59 -2.14
C ASN A 55 8.86 9.89 -2.16
N HIS A 56 8.96 10.53 -3.34
CA HIS A 56 9.70 11.78 -3.48
C HIS A 56 9.17 12.89 -2.55
N LEU A 57 7.84 12.92 -2.30
CA LEU A 57 7.20 13.92 -1.44
C LEU A 57 7.32 13.58 0.06
N SER A 58 7.82 12.39 0.40
CA SER A 58 8.05 12.02 1.79
C SER A 58 9.32 12.70 2.30
N ARG A 59 9.19 13.47 3.38
CA ARG A 59 10.34 14.09 4.05
C ARG A 59 11.30 13.08 4.67
N LEU A 60 10.80 11.87 4.99
CA LEU A 60 11.59 10.81 5.60
C LEU A 60 12.31 9.92 4.57
N LYS A 61 12.15 10.18 3.26
CA LYS A 61 12.72 9.34 2.18
C LYS A 61 14.24 9.18 2.26
N SER A 62 14.95 10.15 2.85
CA SER A 62 16.41 10.10 3.01
C SER A 62 16.85 9.14 4.11
N ILE A 63 15.95 8.77 5.03
CA ILE A 63 16.27 8.02 6.25
C ILE A 63 15.63 6.62 6.21
N MET A 64 14.42 6.51 5.67
CA MET A 64 13.72 5.23 5.56
C MET A 64 12.96 5.08 4.24
N PRO A 65 12.88 3.85 3.71
CA PRO A 65 11.97 3.55 2.60
C PRO A 65 10.51 3.59 3.07
N GLU A 66 9.61 3.63 2.09
CA GLU A 66 8.19 3.39 2.34
C GLU A 66 7.94 1.95 2.80
N LYS A 67 6.73 1.69 3.30
CA LYS A 67 6.33 0.37 3.80
C LYS A 67 6.55 -0.71 2.73
N GLY A 68 7.26 -1.77 3.12
CA GLY A 68 7.45 -2.99 2.33
C GLY A 68 6.15 -3.78 2.17
N ARG A 69 6.25 -5.10 2.00
CA ARG A 69 5.07 -5.97 1.93
C ARG A 69 4.27 -5.93 3.22
N ASN A 70 2.97 -5.76 3.08
CA ASN A 70 2.05 -5.80 4.21
C ASN A 70 0.88 -6.74 3.92
N VAL A 71 0.54 -7.57 4.91
CA VAL A 71 -0.61 -8.46 4.86
C VAL A 71 -1.49 -8.15 6.07
N GLY A 72 -2.77 -7.92 5.82
CA GLY A 72 -3.78 -7.66 6.84
C GLY A 72 -4.99 -8.55 6.61
N LEU A 73 -5.45 -9.19 7.68
CA LEU A 73 -6.72 -9.90 7.72
C LEU A 73 -7.61 -9.21 8.75
N GLN A 74 -8.80 -8.80 8.33
CA GLN A 74 -9.79 -8.19 9.19
C GLN A 74 -11.08 -8.98 9.14
N TYR A 75 -11.65 -9.26 10.31
CA TYR A 75 -13.00 -9.78 10.45
C TYR A 75 -13.89 -8.70 11.05
N ARG A 76 -15.04 -8.44 10.43
CA ARG A 76 -16.07 -7.50 10.89
C ARG A 76 -17.38 -8.25 11.08
N LEU A 77 -17.96 -8.13 12.27
CA LEU A 77 -19.29 -8.62 12.59
C LEU A 77 -20.21 -7.41 12.76
N ASN A 78 -21.33 -7.39 12.03
CA ASN A 78 -22.38 -6.38 12.19
C ASN A 78 -23.66 -7.12 12.57
N PHE A 79 -24.31 -6.71 13.66
CA PHE A 79 -25.52 -7.32 14.23
C PHE A 79 -26.54 -6.22 14.53
#